data_AF-A0A1F5NHK6-F1
#
_entry.id   AF-A0A1F5NHK6-F1
#
_cell.length_a   1.000
_cell.length_b   1.000
_cell.length_c   1.000
_cell.angle_alpha   90.00
_cell.angle_beta   90.00
_cell.angle_gamma   90.00
#
_symmetry.space_group_name_H-M   'P 1'
#
loop_
_entity.id
_entity.type
_entity.pdbx_description
1 polymer ?
#
loop_
_entity_poly.entity_id
_entity_poly.type
_entity_poly.pdbx_seq_one_letter_code
_entity_poly.pdbx_strand_id
1 'polypeptide(L)'
;MKEKIASRAASLRTRLQEFKNKEKAEIAERVNANLNRVNQNQTEQMKKLLDRMSVILDKLEARVNKAEPDIKDPVAAGTAIAKARAGISTASAAVSAQALNDYTITVTSERRIALDVKAQRNKLHTDLLSVRKLVIDAKQAVAQAIRVAKSGKTVSEFESDSNKEGTNSGQQ
;
A
#
# COMPACT_ATOMS: atom_id res chain seq x y z
N MET A 1 21.15 2.95 -3.17
CA MET A 1 20.17 3.47 -2.18
C MET A 1 20.42 2.98 -0.76
N LYS A 2 20.55 1.66 -0.53
CA LYS A 2 20.94 1.11 0.78
C LYS A 2 22.19 1.80 1.36
N GLU A 3 23.17 2.12 0.51
CA GLU A 3 24.36 2.89 0.87
C GLU A 3 24.07 4.33 1.34
N LYS A 4 23.12 5.03 0.69
CA LYS A 4 22.73 6.39 1.09
C LYS A 4 22.03 6.39 2.46
N ILE A 5 21.17 5.39 2.70
CA ILE A 5 20.50 5.20 4.00
C ILE A 5 21.55 4.85 5.07
N ALA A 6 22.49 3.96 4.78
CA ALA A 6 23.57 3.61 5.70
C ALA A 6 24.46 4.82 6.04
N SER A 7 24.82 5.63 5.05
CA SER A 7 25.58 6.87 5.24
C SER A 7 24.84 7.86 6.14
N ARG A 8 23.54 8.11 5.90
CA ARG A 8 22.73 9.00 6.74
C ARG A 8 22.52 8.46 8.15
N ALA A 9 22.35 7.15 8.30
CA ALA A 9 22.28 6.51 9.61
C ALA A 9 23.60 6.64 10.39
N ALA A 10 24.75 6.59 9.70
CA ALA A 10 26.05 6.87 10.31
C ALA A 10 26.17 8.33 10.75
N SER A 11 25.79 9.29 9.88
CA SER A 11 25.77 10.71 10.25
C SER A 11 24.85 11.00 11.44
N LEU A 12 23.70 10.32 11.50
CA LEU A 12 22.79 10.39 12.65
C LEU A 12 23.50 9.90 13.93
N ARG A 13 24.15 8.73 13.89
CA ARG A 13 24.88 8.19 15.04
C ARG A 13 25.93 9.15 15.57
N THR A 14 26.73 9.76 14.69
CA THR A 14 27.72 10.77 15.09
C THR A 14 27.07 11.93 15.83
N ARG A 15 25.97 12.47 15.32
CA ARG A 15 25.23 13.56 15.99
C ARG A 15 24.66 13.15 17.35
N LEU A 16 24.19 11.90 17.48
CA LEU A 16 23.64 11.40 18.73
C LEU A 16 24.72 11.15 19.80
N GLN A 17 25.97 10.90 19.41
CA GLN A 17 27.09 10.78 20.35
C GLN A 17 27.39 12.09 21.09
N GLU A 18 27.13 13.24 20.47
CA GLU A 18 27.32 14.58 21.04
C GLU A 18 26.26 14.94 22.10
N PHE A 19 25.19 14.14 22.23
CA PHE A 19 24.11 14.43 23.17
C PHE A 19 24.57 14.27 24.60
N LYS A 20 24.12 15.19 25.47
CA LYS A 20 24.36 15.10 26.92
C LYS A 20 23.51 13.99 27.53
N ASN A 21 22.24 13.91 27.15
CA ASN A 21 21.34 12.86 27.58
C ASN A 21 21.48 11.63 26.67
N LYS A 22 22.13 10.58 27.19
CA LYS A 22 22.37 9.33 26.46
C LYS A 22 21.11 8.50 26.24
N GLU A 23 20.16 8.53 27.17
CA GLU A 23 18.87 7.84 27.03
C GLU A 23 18.08 8.37 25.81
N LYS A 24 18.06 9.70 25.62
CA LYS A 24 17.43 10.32 24.45
C LYS A 24 18.11 9.92 23.15
N ALA A 25 19.44 9.81 23.15
CA ALA A 25 20.21 9.38 22.00
C ALA A 25 19.89 7.92 21.62
N GLU A 26 19.89 7.01 22.60
CA GLU A 26 19.56 5.59 22.39
C GLU A 26 18.13 5.40 21.88
N ILE A 27 17.16 6.12 22.45
CA ILE A 27 15.77 6.07 21.98
C ILE A 27 15.67 6.54 20.53
N ALA A 28 16.32 7.66 20.18
CA ALA A 28 16.30 8.19 18.82
C ALA A 28 16.93 7.22 17.82
N GLU A 29 18.04 6.59 18.17
CA GLU A 29 18.69 5.58 17.33
C GLU A 29 17.80 4.35 17.12
N ARG A 30 17.19 3.83 18.20
CA ARG A 30 16.28 2.69 18.14
C ARG A 30 15.05 3.00 17.28
N VAL A 31 14.46 4.19 17.42
CA VAL A 31 13.33 4.60 16.59
C VAL A 31 13.76 4.72 15.13
N ASN A 32 14.91 5.32 14.85
CA ASN A 32 15.45 5.44 13.50
C ASN A 32 15.61 4.07 12.79
N ALA A 33 16.19 3.09 13.48
CA ALA A 33 16.33 1.73 12.96
C ALA A 33 14.97 1.08 12.69
N ASN A 34 14.00 1.32 13.56
CA ASN A 34 12.64 0.79 13.40
C ASN A 34 11.89 1.42 12.22
N LEU A 35 12.01 2.72 11.96
CA LEU A 35 11.27 3.38 10.87
C LEU A 35 11.59 2.78 9.50
N ASN A 36 12.87 2.65 9.17
CA ASN A 36 13.30 2.08 7.89
C ASN A 36 12.94 0.59 7.76
N ARG A 37 13.05 -0.17 8.86
CA ARG A 37 12.63 -1.58 8.90
C ARG A 37 11.13 -1.73 8.68
N VAL A 38 10.30 -0.88 9.29
CA VAL A 38 8.85 -0.87 9.09
C VAL A 38 8.52 -0.58 7.63
N ASN A 39 9.17 0.42 7.02
CA ASN A 39 8.95 0.72 5.60
C ASN A 39 9.24 -0.50 4.69
N GLN A 40 10.38 -1.16 4.90
CA GLN A 40 10.75 -2.35 4.14
C GLN A 40 9.74 -3.50 4.34
N ASN A 41 9.42 -3.84 5.58
CA ASN A 41 8.50 -4.94 5.87
C ASN A 41 7.12 -4.70 5.28
N GLN A 42 6.60 -3.48 5.39
CA GLN A 42 5.28 -3.13 4.87
C GLN A 42 5.25 -3.13 3.35
N THR A 43 6.26 -2.57 2.69
CA THR A 43 6.32 -2.54 1.22
C THR A 43 6.52 -3.94 0.63
N GLU A 44 7.29 -4.81 1.29
CA GLU A 44 7.44 -6.20 0.86
C GLU A 44 6.13 -6.98 0.98
N GLN A 45 5.37 -6.81 2.08
CA GLN A 45 4.06 -7.43 2.23
C GLN A 45 3.06 -6.95 1.19
N MET A 46 3.01 -5.64 0.93
CA MET A 46 2.15 -5.05 -0.10
C MET A 46 2.49 -5.59 -1.50
N LYS A 47 3.78 -5.71 -1.82
CA LYS A 47 4.24 -6.31 -3.08
C LYS A 47 3.76 -7.75 -3.22
N LYS A 48 3.98 -8.60 -2.21
CA LYS A 48 3.51 -10.00 -2.20
C LYS A 48 1.99 -10.12 -2.43
N LEU A 49 1.22 -9.18 -1.90
CA LEU A 49 -0.22 -9.13 -2.08
C LEU A 49 -0.61 -8.78 -3.53
N LEU A 50 0.06 -7.79 -4.14
CA LEU A 50 -0.14 -7.41 -5.54
C LEU A 50 0.28 -8.52 -6.51
N ASP A 51 1.35 -9.26 -6.21
CA ASP A 51 1.78 -10.42 -6.99
C ASP A 51 0.68 -11.50 -7.00
N ARG A 52 0.09 -11.80 -5.82
CA ARG A 52 -1.03 -12.75 -5.71
C ARG A 52 -2.26 -12.29 -6.47
N MET A 53 -2.59 -11.00 -6.44
CA MET A 53 -3.69 -10.42 -7.20
C MET A 53 -3.47 -10.58 -8.71
N SER A 54 -2.24 -10.39 -9.18
CA SER A 54 -1.88 -10.58 -10.59
C SER A 54 -2.10 -12.02 -11.02
N VAL A 55 -1.64 -12.99 -10.22
CA VAL A 55 -1.86 -14.42 -10.49
C VAL A 55 -3.35 -14.78 -10.54
N ILE A 56 -4.18 -14.17 -9.68
CA ILE A 56 -5.64 -14.37 -9.72
C ILE A 56 -6.23 -13.84 -11.03
N LEU A 57 -5.81 -12.65 -11.47
CA LEU A 57 -6.26 -12.10 -12.75
C LEU A 57 -5.76 -12.91 -13.94
N ASP A 58 -4.53 -13.41 -13.94
CA ASP A 58 -3.99 -14.27 -15.00
C ASP A 58 -4.90 -15.50 -15.18
N LYS A 59 -5.31 -16.12 -14.07
CA LYS A 59 -6.24 -17.24 -14.08
C LYS A 59 -7.60 -16.83 -14.60
N LEU A 60 -8.17 -15.72 -14.14
CA LEU A 60 -9.48 -15.25 -14.60
C LEU A 60 -9.47 -14.95 -16.11
N GLU A 61 -8.44 -14.27 -16.60
CA GLU A 61 -8.24 -13.94 -18.01
C GLU A 61 -8.12 -15.19 -18.88
N ALA A 62 -7.38 -16.20 -18.43
CA ALA A 62 -7.30 -17.49 -19.13
C ALA A 62 -8.68 -18.17 -19.26
N ARG A 63 -9.54 -18.06 -18.25
CA ARG A 63 -10.89 -18.65 -18.25
C ARG A 63 -11.84 -17.88 -19.17
N VAL A 64 -11.75 -16.55 -19.15
CA VAL A 64 -12.47 -15.67 -20.08
C VAL A 64 -12.10 -16.00 -21.53
N ASN A 65 -10.80 -16.11 -21.83
CA ASN A 65 -10.31 -16.42 -23.18
C ASN A 65 -10.72 -17.83 -23.66
N LYS A 66 -10.90 -18.78 -22.74
CA LYS A 66 -11.40 -20.13 -23.03
C LYS A 66 -12.92 -20.21 -23.15
N ALA A 67 -13.64 -19.11 -22.92
CA ALA A 67 -15.10 -19.07 -22.85
C ALA A 67 -15.66 -20.16 -21.90
N GLU A 68 -15.07 -20.29 -20.72
CA GLU A 68 -15.54 -21.26 -19.72
C GLU A 68 -17.02 -21.00 -19.34
N PRO A 69 -17.82 -22.04 -19.08
CA PRO A 69 -19.28 -21.93 -18.94
C PRO A 69 -19.77 -21.13 -17.72
N ASP A 70 -18.90 -20.87 -16.75
CA ASP A 70 -19.18 -20.00 -15.62
C ASP A 70 -18.91 -18.51 -15.90
N ILE A 71 -18.29 -18.19 -17.04
CA ILE A 71 -18.14 -16.83 -17.55
C ILE A 71 -19.42 -16.46 -18.29
N LYS A 72 -20.18 -15.51 -17.74
CA LYS A 72 -21.47 -15.11 -18.31
C LYS A 72 -21.37 -14.00 -19.34
N ASP A 73 -20.41 -13.10 -19.17
CA ASP A 73 -20.12 -12.03 -20.12
C ASP A 73 -18.59 -11.87 -20.27
N PRO A 74 -17.98 -12.48 -21.31
CA PRO A 74 -16.55 -12.36 -21.57
C PRO A 74 -16.09 -10.92 -21.86
N VAL A 75 -16.94 -10.08 -22.46
CA VAL A 75 -16.58 -8.71 -22.86
C VAL A 75 -16.54 -7.80 -21.63
N ALA A 76 -17.58 -7.86 -20.79
CA ALA A 76 -17.61 -7.12 -19.53
C ALA A 76 -16.51 -7.61 -18.59
N ALA A 77 -16.26 -8.92 -18.54
CA ALA A 77 -15.16 -9.49 -17.76
C ALA A 77 -13.80 -8.96 -18.23
N GLY A 78 -13.54 -8.95 -19.54
CA GLY A 78 -12.30 -8.40 -20.11
C GLY A 78 -12.08 -6.94 -19.75
N THR A 79 -13.13 -6.12 -19.82
CA THR A 79 -13.09 -4.70 -19.40
C THR A 79 -12.75 -4.56 -17.92
N ALA A 80 -13.39 -5.36 -17.06
CA ALA A 80 -13.13 -5.32 -15.62
C ALA A 80 -11.72 -5.82 -15.24
N ILE A 81 -11.22 -6.84 -15.94
CA ILE A 81 -9.83 -7.33 -15.81
C ILE A 81 -8.85 -6.21 -16.17
N ALA A 82 -9.05 -5.52 -17.31
CA ALA A 82 -8.18 -4.42 -17.72
C ALA A 82 -8.14 -3.30 -16.67
N LYS A 83 -9.30 -2.92 -16.11
CA LYS A 83 -9.37 -1.94 -15.01
C LYS A 83 -8.61 -2.42 -13.77
N ALA A 84 -8.75 -3.70 -13.40
CA ALA A 84 -8.04 -4.28 -12.26
C ALA A 84 -6.51 -4.32 -12.49
N ARG A 85 -6.05 -4.65 -13.70
CA ARG A 85 -4.62 -4.59 -14.08
C ARG A 85 -4.05 -3.19 -13.95
N ALA A 86 -4.77 -2.17 -14.42
CA ALA A 86 -4.36 -0.78 -14.27
C ALA A 86 -4.24 -0.37 -12.79
N GLY A 87 -5.18 -0.81 -11.95
CA GLY A 87 -5.12 -0.61 -10.50
C GLY A 87 -3.91 -1.26 -9.84
N ILE A 88 -3.61 -2.53 -10.20
CA ILE A 88 -2.43 -3.24 -9.70
C ILE A 88 -1.13 -2.56 -10.16
N SER A 89 -1.05 -2.12 -11.41
CA SER A 89 0.12 -1.42 -11.95
C SER A 89 0.39 -0.12 -11.18
N THR A 90 -0.64 0.70 -10.98
CA THR A 90 -0.57 1.93 -10.18
C THR A 90 -0.11 1.64 -8.75
N ALA A 91 -0.70 0.66 -8.08
CA ALA A 91 -0.32 0.28 -6.72
C ALA A 91 1.13 -0.26 -6.66
N SER A 92 1.56 -1.05 -7.65
CA SER A 92 2.91 -1.62 -7.73
C SER A 92 3.98 -0.53 -7.90
N ALA A 93 3.71 0.47 -8.74
CA ALA A 93 4.57 1.63 -8.90
C ALA A 93 4.68 2.42 -7.59
N ALA A 94 3.56 2.66 -6.90
CA ALA A 94 3.53 3.38 -5.62
C ALA A 94 4.28 2.61 -4.50
N VAL A 95 4.09 1.28 -4.40
CA VAL A 95 4.83 0.42 -3.46
C VAL A 95 6.33 0.46 -3.75
N SER A 96 6.73 0.41 -5.02
CA SER A 96 8.13 0.46 -5.43
C SER A 96 8.75 1.82 -5.09
N ALA A 97 8.06 2.93 -5.35
CA ALA A 97 8.51 4.26 -4.95
C ALA A 97 8.62 4.39 -3.42
N GLN A 98 7.63 3.89 -2.68
CA GLN A 98 7.64 3.91 -1.22
C GLN A 98 8.77 3.09 -0.62
N ALA A 99 9.14 1.96 -1.22
CA ALA A 99 10.26 1.14 -0.78
C ALA A 99 11.61 1.86 -0.89
N LEU A 100 11.68 2.89 -1.74
CA LEU A 100 12.85 3.73 -1.91
C LEU A 100 12.88 4.91 -0.89
N ASN A 101 11.82 5.16 -0.14
CA ASN A 101 11.84 6.26 0.81
C ASN A 101 12.77 5.99 2.01
N ASP A 102 13.57 7.00 2.35
CA ASP A 102 14.46 7.01 3.51
C ASP A 102 13.78 7.73 4.66
N TYR A 103 13.59 7.02 5.78
CA TYR A 103 12.99 7.56 6.99
C TYR A 103 14.00 7.84 8.09
N THR A 104 15.26 8.07 7.72
CA THR A 104 16.30 8.48 8.65
C THR A 104 15.96 9.82 9.29
N ILE A 105 16.04 9.89 10.61
CA ILE A 105 15.72 11.08 11.40
C ILE A 105 16.78 12.14 11.13
N THR A 106 16.34 13.36 10.79
CA THR A 106 17.23 14.52 10.73
C THR A 106 17.22 15.23 12.06
N VAL A 107 18.36 15.19 12.77
CA VAL A 107 18.51 15.84 14.08
C VAL A 107 18.80 17.32 13.89
N THR A 108 17.92 18.16 14.45
CA THR A 108 18.12 19.62 14.53
C THR A 108 18.86 20.00 15.80
N SER A 109 18.43 19.47 16.95
CA SER A 109 19.10 19.66 18.25
C SER A 109 18.59 18.65 19.28
N GLU A 110 19.33 18.47 20.37
CA GLU A 110 18.94 17.58 21.47
C GLU A 110 17.59 17.96 22.09
N ARG A 111 17.27 19.26 22.21
CA ARG A 111 15.97 19.70 22.73
C ARG A 111 14.79 19.36 21.80
N ARG A 112 15.07 19.26 20.49
CA ARG A 112 14.05 19.03 19.45
C ARG A 112 13.94 17.57 19.02
N ILE A 113 14.81 16.68 19.49
CA ILE A 113 14.88 15.29 19.01
C ILE A 113 13.52 14.58 19.06
N ALA A 114 12.72 14.78 20.11
CA ALA A 114 11.40 14.17 20.22
C ALA A 114 10.43 14.65 19.12
N LEU A 115 10.49 15.93 18.76
CA LEU A 115 9.70 16.50 17.67
C LEU A 115 10.18 15.99 16.32
N ASP A 116 11.51 15.94 16.11
CA ASP A 116 12.12 15.47 14.87
C ASP A 116 11.77 13.98 14.62
N VAL A 117 11.84 13.15 15.68
CA VAL A 117 11.39 11.74 15.67
C VAL A 117 9.91 11.64 15.33
N LYS A 118 9.05 12.42 15.99
CA LYS A 118 7.59 12.40 15.79
C LYS A 118 7.23 12.78 14.35
N ALA A 119 7.87 13.82 13.82
CA ALA A 119 7.66 14.26 12.44
C ALA A 119 7.99 13.14 11.44
N GLN A 120 9.15 12.49 11.61
CA GLN A 120 9.57 11.42 10.71
C GLN A 120 8.66 10.19 10.79
N ARG A 121 8.22 9.83 12.00
CA ARG A 121 7.23 8.75 12.21
C ARG A 121 5.90 9.07 11.54
N ASN A 122 5.39 10.29 11.73
CA ASN A 122 4.14 10.73 11.11
C ASN A 122 4.24 10.68 9.59
N LYS A 123 5.36 11.11 9.03
CA LYS A 123 5.62 11.02 7.59
C LYS A 123 5.53 9.57 7.10
N LEU A 124 6.24 8.64 7.74
CA LEU A 124 6.17 7.21 7.40
C LEU A 124 4.74 6.68 7.45
N HIS A 125 4.00 7.04 8.51
CA HIS A 125 2.63 6.60 8.69
C HIS A 125 1.71 7.08 7.56
N THR A 126 1.74 8.38 7.25
CA THR A 126 0.93 8.97 6.17
C THR A 126 1.27 8.36 4.82
N ASP A 127 2.56 8.21 4.52
CA ASP A 127 3.02 7.65 3.25
C ASP A 127 2.53 6.19 3.09
N LEU A 128 2.70 5.36 4.14
CA LEU A 128 2.23 3.97 4.12
C LEU A 128 0.71 3.85 4.03
N LEU A 129 -0.06 4.73 4.67
CA LEU A 129 -1.51 4.74 4.54
C LEU A 129 -1.97 5.04 3.12
N SER A 130 -1.35 6.03 2.47
CA SER A 130 -1.63 6.38 1.08
C SER A 130 -1.41 5.19 0.15
N VAL A 131 -0.25 4.52 0.27
CA VAL A 131 0.06 3.33 -0.56
C VAL A 131 -0.87 2.16 -0.24
N ARG A 132 -1.17 1.93 1.04
CA ARG A 132 -2.09 0.86 1.44
C ARG A 132 -3.48 1.05 0.85
N LYS A 133 -3.97 2.29 0.75
CA LYS A 133 -5.25 2.59 0.08
C LYS A 133 -5.24 2.11 -1.38
N LEU A 134 -4.18 2.40 -2.14
CA LEU A 134 -4.06 1.95 -3.53
C LEU A 134 -4.08 0.41 -3.65
N VAL A 135 -3.45 -0.30 -2.71
CA VAL A 135 -3.48 -1.77 -2.68
C VAL A 135 -4.89 -2.30 -2.37
N ILE A 136 -5.64 -1.62 -1.50
CA ILE A 136 -7.04 -1.95 -1.22
C ILE A 136 -7.92 -1.69 -2.44
N ASP A 137 -7.76 -0.56 -3.12
CA ASP A 137 -8.49 -0.22 -4.33
C ASP A 137 -8.22 -1.26 -5.44
N ALA A 138 -6.96 -1.69 -5.59
CA ALA A 138 -6.59 -2.79 -6.50
C ALA A 138 -7.27 -4.12 -6.11
N LYS A 139 -7.30 -4.46 -4.81
CA LYS A 139 -8.01 -5.64 -4.30
C LYS A 139 -9.49 -5.62 -4.68
N GLN A 140 -10.14 -4.47 -4.48
CA GLN A 140 -11.56 -4.29 -4.80
C GLN A 140 -11.81 -4.43 -6.29
N ALA A 141 -10.94 -3.87 -7.14
CA ALA A 141 -11.03 -4.02 -8.58
C ALA A 141 -10.91 -5.49 -9.03
N VAL A 142 -10.01 -6.27 -8.43
CA VAL A 142 -9.89 -7.72 -8.70
C VAL A 142 -11.16 -8.46 -8.29
N ALA A 143 -11.68 -8.19 -7.09
CA ALA A 143 -12.93 -8.79 -6.63
C ALA A 143 -14.11 -8.43 -7.55
N GLN A 144 -14.15 -7.20 -8.04
CA GLN A 144 -15.15 -6.76 -9.00
C GLN A 144 -15.02 -7.49 -10.34
N ALA A 145 -13.81 -7.68 -10.87
CA ALA A 145 -13.60 -8.43 -12.10
C ALA A 145 -14.13 -9.86 -12.00
N ILE A 146 -13.89 -10.52 -10.86
CA ILE A 146 -14.43 -11.87 -10.59
C ILE A 146 -15.97 -11.85 -10.54
N ARG A 147 -16.57 -10.85 -9.88
CA ARG A 147 -18.03 -10.72 -9.80
C ARG A 147 -18.66 -10.50 -11.17
N VAL A 148 -18.13 -9.56 -11.96
CA VAL A 148 -18.59 -9.27 -13.32
C VAL A 148 -18.52 -10.52 -14.20
N ALA A 149 -17.40 -11.24 -14.15
CA ALA A 149 -17.23 -12.47 -14.93
C ALA A 149 -18.30 -13.52 -14.61
N LYS A 150 -18.65 -13.69 -13.31
CA LYS A 150 -19.60 -14.69 -12.86
C LYS A 150 -21.07 -14.30 -13.06
N SER A 151 -21.41 -13.02 -12.94
CA SER A 151 -22.82 -12.57 -13.02
C SER A 151 -23.23 -12.10 -14.41
N GLY A 152 -22.28 -11.67 -15.24
CA GLY A 152 -22.57 -10.99 -16.51
C GLY A 152 -23.10 -9.57 -16.34
N LYS A 153 -23.25 -9.07 -15.11
CA LYS A 153 -23.65 -7.69 -14.82
C LYS A 153 -22.47 -6.74 -14.94
N THR A 154 -22.70 -5.55 -15.49
CA THR A 154 -21.67 -4.54 -15.66
C THR A 154 -21.28 -3.89 -14.32
N VAL A 155 -20.14 -3.19 -14.29
CA VAL A 155 -19.62 -2.54 -13.06
C VAL A 155 -20.64 -1.54 -12.48
N SER A 156 -21.39 -0.81 -13.31
CA SER A 156 -22.38 0.17 -12.86
C SER A 156 -23.61 -0.47 -12.18
N GLU A 157 -24.02 -1.67 -12.61
CA GLU A 157 -25.14 -2.38 -11.97
C GLU A 157 -24.81 -2.81 -10.55
N PHE A 158 -23.57 -3.24 -10.28
CA PHE A 158 -23.15 -3.60 -8.92
C PHE A 158 -23.07 -2.40 -7.98
N GLU A 159 -22.62 -1.24 -8.47
CA GLU A 159 -22.61 -0.01 -7.68
C GLU A 159 -24.05 0.43 -7.35
N SER A 160 -24.99 0.26 -8.28
CA SER A 160 -26.40 0.60 -8.09
C SER A 160 -27.16 -0.33 -7.11
N ASP A 161 -26.83 -1.63 -7.07
CA ASP A 161 -27.45 -2.59 -6.13
C ASP A 161 -26.94 -2.36 -4.70
N SER A 162 -25.64 -2.06 -4.52
CA SER A 162 -25.07 -1.78 -3.19
C SER A 162 -25.60 -0.51 -2.52
N ASN A 163 -26.02 0.48 -3.31
CA ASN A 163 -26.57 1.74 -2.79
C ASN A 163 -28.05 1.63 -2.40
N LYS A 164 -28.75 0.56 -2.83
CA LYS A 164 -30.16 0.30 -2.47
C LYS A 164 -30.33 -0.43 -1.14
N GLU A 165 -29.32 -1.19 -0.70
CA GLU A 165 -29.34 -1.88 0.60
C GLU A 165 -29.01 -0.95 1.78
N GLY A 166 -28.50 0.27 1.54
CA GLY A 166 -28.08 1.22 2.56
C GLY A 166 -29.13 2.24 3.04
N THR A 167 -30.32 2.31 2.42
CA THR A 167 -31.28 3.40 2.69
C THR A 167 -32.65 2.96 3.25
N ASN A 168 -32.81 1.71 3.70
CA ASN A 168 -34.11 1.25 4.22
C ASN A 168 -34.02 0.55 5.57
N SER A 169 -33.75 1.30 6.64
CA SER A 169 -34.12 0.96 8.03
C SER A 169 -33.95 2.19 8.91
N GLY A 170 -34.99 3.02 9.00
CA GLY A 170 -34.95 4.19 9.89
C GLY A 170 -36.11 5.18 9.74
N GLN A 171 -37.30 4.73 9.35
CA GLN A 171 -38.53 5.50 9.58
C GLN A 171 -39.68 4.53 9.87
N GLN A 172 -39.99 4.39 11.17
CA GLN A 172 -41.34 4.36 11.73
C GLN A 172 -41.24 4.64 13.22
#